data_AF-A0A8S3BBK8-F1
#
_entry.id   AF-A0A8S3BBK8-F1
#
_cell.length_a   1.000
_cell.length_b   1.000
_cell.length_c   1.000
_cell.angle_alpha   90.00
_cell.angle_beta   90.00
_cell.angle_gamma   90.00
#
_symmetry.space_group_name_H-M   'P 1'
#
loop_
_entity.id
_entity.type
_entity.pdbx_description
1 polymer ?
#
loop_
_entity_poly.entity_id
_entity_poly.type
_entity_poly.pdbx_seq_one_letter_code
_entity_poly.pdbx_strand_id
1 'polypeptide(L)' 'SSINEQLLQRGLELQSIVSDGNCLFASIVDQASDLNVRQLRELIAEYLRKHRSDYEPFIDTDYDAYCEKLAKENVWGGQI' A
#
# COMPACT_ATOMS: atom_id res chain seq x y z
N SER A 1 -15.75 -19.11 -12.68
CA SER A 1 -16.58 -18.01 -12.16
C SER A 1 -15.77 -16.74 -12.17
N SER A 2 -16.27 -15.70 -12.83
CA SER A 2 -15.60 -14.39 -12.89
C SER A 2 -15.46 -13.80 -11.48
N ILE A 3 -14.43 -12.99 -11.24
CA ILE A 3 -14.23 -12.33 -9.93
C ILE A 3 -15.45 -11.47 -9.56
N ASN A 4 -16.11 -10.87 -10.56
CA ASN A 4 -17.35 -10.13 -10.38
C ASN A 4 -18.49 -10.99 -9.83
N GLU A 5 -18.66 -12.22 -10.35
CA GLU A 5 -19.72 -13.13 -9.90
C GLU A 5 -19.48 -13.55 -8.44
N GLN A 6 -18.21 -13.77 -8.07
CA GLN A 6 -17.83 -14.13 -6.71
C GLN A 6 -17.99 -12.99 -5.69
N LEU A 7 -17.87 -11.74 -6.14
CA LEU A 7 -18.10 -10.54 -5.32
C LEU A 7 -19.60 -10.27 -5.16
N LEU A 8 -20.37 -10.37 -6.25
CA LEU A 8 -21.84 -10.25 -6.24
C LEU A 8 -22.50 -11.25 -5.29
N GLN A 9 -22.04 -12.51 -5.29
CA GLN A 9 -22.53 -13.54 -4.34
C GLN A 9 -22.27 -13.18 -2.86
N ARG A 10 -21.31 -12.29 -2.60
CA ARG A 10 -20.96 -11.82 -1.25
C ARG A 10 -21.52 -10.42 -0.95
N GLY A 11 -22.32 -9.83 -1.84
CA GLY A 11 -22.84 -8.47 -1.70
C GLY A 11 -21.77 -7.38 -1.87
N LEU A 12 -20.68 -7.68 -2.58
CA LEU A 12 -19.55 -6.80 -2.81
C LEU A 12 -19.48 -6.38 -4.28
N GLU A 13 -18.91 -5.20 -4.53
CA GLU A 13 -18.68 -4.66 -5.88
C GLU A 13 -17.19 -4.30 -6.09
N LEU A 14 -16.77 -4.30 -7.35
CA LEU A 14 -15.42 -3.91 -7.74
C LEU A 14 -15.36 -2.40 -7.99
N GLN A 15 -14.63 -1.68 -7.15
CA GLN A 15 -14.31 -0.27 -7.37
C GLN A 15 -12.99 -0.15 -8.12
N SER A 16 -12.98 0.64 -9.20
CA SER A 16 -11.77 0.85 -9.99
C SER A 16 -10.91 1.93 -9.35
N ILE A 17 -9.67 1.56 -9.08
CA ILE A 17 -8.64 2.48 -8.58
C ILE A 17 -7.63 2.68 -9.71
N VAL A 18 -7.08 3.88 -9.82
CA VAL A 18 -6.07 4.22 -10.82
C VAL A 18 -4.89 3.25 -10.68
N SER A 19 -4.55 2.55 -11.76
CA SER A 19 -3.39 1.65 -11.83
C SER A 19 -2.09 2.44 -11.93
N ASP A 20 -1.69 3.06 -10.83
CA ASP A 20 -0.34 3.58 -10.63
C ASP A 20 0.33 2.87 -9.45
N GLY A 21 1.51 3.34 -9.04
CA GLY A 21 2.20 2.79 -7.87
C GLY A 21 1.51 3.03 -6.52
N ASN A 22 0.34 3.62 -6.52
CA ASN A 22 -0.36 3.92 -5.30
C ASN A 22 -1.61 3.07 -5.15
N CYS A 23 -1.90 2.18 -6.10
CA CYS A 23 -3.17 1.44 -6.14
C CYS A 23 -3.45 0.65 -4.84
N LEU A 24 -2.42 0.07 -4.21
CA LEU A 24 -2.55 -0.61 -2.91
C LEU A 24 -2.78 0.38 -1.74
N PHE A 25 -2.08 1.50 -1.72
CA PHE A 25 -2.28 2.52 -0.67
C PHE A 25 -3.63 3.23 -0.83
N ALA A 26 -4.03 3.48 -2.08
CA ALA A 26 -5.30 4.07 -2.43
C ALA A 26 -6.47 3.14 -2.10
N SER A 27 -6.33 1.82 -2.27
CA SER A 27 -7.38 0.87 -1.86
C SER A 27 -7.54 0.77 -0.35
N ILE A 28 -6.45 0.89 0.40
CA ILE A 28 -6.50 0.97 1.88
C ILE A 28 -7.13 2.28 2.35
N VAL A 29 -6.75 3.41 1.75
CA VAL A 29 -7.36 4.71 2.06
C VAL A 29 -8.87 4.68 1.78
N ASP A 30 -9.27 4.23 0.59
CA ASP A 30 -10.66 4.16 0.15
C ASP A 30 -11.53 3.27 1.07
N GLN A 31 -10.97 2.16 1.57
CA GLN A 31 -11.72 1.20 2.38
C GLN A 31 -11.66 1.44 3.89
N ALA A 32 -10.66 2.16 4.42
CA ALA A 32 -10.34 2.06 5.85
C ALA A 32 -9.95 3.36 6.57
N SER A 33 -9.80 4.53 5.91
CA SER A 33 -9.30 5.71 6.63
C SER A 33 -9.64 7.08 6.02
N ASP A 34 -9.78 8.09 6.87
CA ASP A 34 -9.89 9.51 6.49
C ASP A 34 -8.55 10.14 6.05
N LEU A 35 -7.46 9.38 6.04
CA LEU A 35 -6.13 9.86 5.66
C LEU A 35 -5.97 9.91 4.15
N ASN A 36 -5.24 10.92 3.65
CA ASN A 36 -4.81 10.89 2.26
C ASN A 36 -3.60 9.96 2.06
N VAL A 37 -3.35 9.58 0.81
CA VAL A 37 -2.29 8.63 0.43
C VAL A 37 -0.91 9.04 0.95
N ARG A 38 -0.61 10.34 0.97
CA ARG A 38 0.68 10.85 1.47
C ARG A 38 0.83 10.61 2.97
N GLN A 39 -0.20 10.92 3.75
CA GLN A 39 -0.19 10.69 5.21
C GLN A 39 -0.03 9.20 5.52
N LEU A 40 -0.71 8.34 4.76
CA LEU A 40 -0.56 6.90 4.92
C LEU A 40 0.87 6.43 4.63
N ARG A 41 1.51 6.94 3.57
CA ARG A 41 2.90 6.61 3.24
C ARG A 41 3.89 7.08 4.30
N GLU A 42 3.71 8.28 4.84
CA GLU A 42 4.54 8.80 5.93
C GLU A 42 4.45 7.87 7.16
N LEU A 43 3.24 7.46 7.54
CA LEU A 43 3.02 6.51 8.64
C LEU A 43 3.65 5.13 8.39
N ILE A 44 3.53 4.60 7.17
CA ILE A 44 4.12 3.29 6.82
C ILE A 44 5.64 3.38 6.85
N ALA A 45 6.24 4.46 6.33
CA ALA A 45 7.68 4.66 6.38
C ALA A 45 8.21 4.77 7.81
N GLU A 46 7.49 5.45 8.70
CA GLU A 46 7.82 5.50 10.13
C GLU A 46 7.71 4.12 10.79
N TYR A 47 6.65 3.38 10.48
CA TYR A 47 6.45 2.03 10.99
C TYR A 47 7.57 1.10 10.56
N LEU A 48 7.93 1.09 9.27
CA LEU A 48 9.03 0.29 8.74
C LEU A 48 10.35 0.62 9.45
N ARG A 49 10.71 1.91 9.59
CA ARG A 49 11.91 2.32 10.34
C ARG A 49 11.93 1.80 11.78
N LYS A 50 10.78 1.80 12.47
CA LYS A 50 10.67 1.32 13.85
C LYS A 50 10.77 -0.21 13.95
N HIS A 51 10.41 -0.93 12.90
CA HIS A 51 10.35 -2.38 12.84
C HIS A 51 11.40 -2.98 11.87
N ARG A 52 12.55 -2.30 11.69
CA ARG A 52 13.56 -2.64 10.69
C ARG A 52 13.92 -4.13 10.65
N SER A 53 14.17 -4.76 11.80
CA SER A 53 14.54 -6.18 11.89
C SER A 53 13.54 -7.13 11.24
N ASP A 54 12.26 -6.76 11.23
CA ASP A 54 11.17 -7.60 10.78
C ASP A 54 10.99 -7.52 9.25
N TYR A 55 11.50 -6.44 8.64
CA TYR A 55 11.26 -6.10 7.23
C TYR A 55 12.52 -5.99 6.38
N GLU A 56 13.67 -5.68 6.98
CA GLU A 56 14.96 -5.57 6.28
C GLU A 56 15.32 -6.83 5.46
N PRO A 57 15.05 -8.07 5.91
CA PRO A 57 15.31 -9.27 5.10
C PRO A 57 14.52 -9.35 3.79
N PHE A 58 13.46 -8.54 3.64
CA PHE A 58 12.60 -8.53 2.46
C PHE A 58 12.87 -7.33 1.53
N ILE A 59 13.84 -6.47 1.86
CA ILE A 59 14.20 -5.30 1.05
C ILE A 59 15.57 -5.55 0.39
N ASP A 60 15.57 -5.74 -0.93
CA ASP A 60 16.78 -5.98 -1.73
C ASP A 60 17.65 -4.71 -1.96
N THR A 61 17.22 -3.57 -1.43
CA THR A 61 17.87 -2.26 -1.60
C THR A 61 18.27 -1.67 -0.25
N ASP A 62 18.94 -0.52 -0.26
CA ASP A 62 19.22 0.19 0.99
C ASP A 62 17.92 0.52 1.74
N TYR A 63 17.80 -0.01 2.96
CA TYR A 63 16.56 0.03 3.74
C TYR A 63 16.12 1.46 4.06
N ASP A 64 17.09 2.32 4.39
CA ASP A 64 16.82 3.71 4.75
C ASP A 64 16.39 4.51 3.51
N ALA A 65 17.06 4.29 2.37
CA ALA A 65 16.66 4.85 1.07
C ALA A 65 15.28 4.34 0.61
N TYR A 66 14.94 3.07 0.88
CA TYR A 66 13.62 2.52 0.62
C TYR A 66 12.53 3.23 1.44
N CYS A 67 12.74 3.38 2.75
CA CYS A 67 11.83 4.10 3.63
C CYS A 67 11.69 5.58 3.25
N GLU A 68 12.77 6.22 2.80
CA GLU A 68 12.71 7.59 2.29
C GLU A 68 11.95 7.73 0.97
N LYS A 69 12.17 6.81 0.03
CA LYS A 69 11.42 6.76 -1.23
C LYS A 69 9.95 6.50 -0.98
N LEU A 70 9.61 5.59 -0.06
CA LEU A 70 8.23 5.30 0.30
C LEU A 70 7.51 6.53 0.87
N ALA A 71 8.20 7.34 1.69
CA ALA A 71 7.65 8.58 2.23
C ALA A 71 7.53 9.73 1.20
N LYS A 72 8.45 9.81 0.22
CA LYS A 72 8.61 10.98 -0.67
C LYS A 72 8.05 10.77 -2.07
N GLU A 73 8.13 9.57 -2.62
CA GLU A 73 7.82 9.27 -4.02
C GLU A 73 6.49 8.51 -4.15
N ASN A 74 5.83 8.68 -5.30
CA ASN A 74 4.66 7.87 -5.72
C ASN A 74 5.11 6.46 -6.14
N VAL A 75 5.76 5.72 -5.23
CA VAL A 75 6.29 4.39 -5.52
C VAL A 75 5.26 3.31 -5.21
N TRP A 76 5.16 2.34 -6.13
CA TRP A 76 4.42 1.08 -6.04
C TRP A 76 4.39 0.50 -4.62
N GLY A 77 3.20 0.58 -3.99
CA GLY A 77 2.79 -0.28 -2.88
C GLY A 77 2.61 -1.70 -3.41
N GLY A 78 3.72 -2.37 -3.69
CA GLY A 78 3.75 -3.79 -3.96
C GLY A 78 3.64 -4.57 -2.66
N GLN A 79 3.20 -5.82 -2.78
CA GLN A 79 3.35 -6.81 -1.72
C GLN A 79 4.84 -7.01 -1.43
N ILE A 80 5.24 -6.86 -0.16
CA ILE A 80 6.52 -7.35 0.36
C ILE A 80 6.31 -8.81 0.80
#